data_AF-A0AAW6B727-F1
#
_entry.id   AF-A0AAW6B727-F1
#
_cell.length_a   1.000
_cell.length_b   1.000
_cell.length_c   1.000
_cell.angle_alpha   90.00
_cell.angle_beta   90.00
_cell.angle_gamma   90.00
#
_symmetry.space_group_name_H-M   'P 1'
#
loop_
_entity.id
_entity.type
_entity.pdbx_description
1 polymer ?
#
loop_
_entity_poly.entity_id
_entity_poly.type
_entity_poly.pdbx_seq_one_letter_code
_entity_poly.pdbx_strand_id
1 'polypeptide(L)'
;MVFHSALTTHGQYDGDMFDIYQGIGDMLKEGSLTGVISSTNKEADHAANLFDADHSYAIPVTFVKKNITPVAFNSRKPYSLIAVARLDAVKRLDHVIRAAVKLHEKYPELTLTFYGHGDAETEPKLKAG
;
A
#
# COMPACT_ATOMS: atom_id res chain seq x y z
N MET A 1 -6.77 11.25 15.35
CA MET A 1 -7.40 10.56 14.20
C MET A 1 -6.39 9.59 13.57
N VAL A 2 -6.81 8.42 13.07
CA VAL A 2 -5.91 7.46 12.40
C VAL A 2 -6.12 7.52 10.89
N PHE A 3 -5.06 7.78 10.14
CA PHE A 3 -5.05 7.74 8.68
C PHE A 3 -4.66 6.35 8.17
N HIS A 4 -5.45 5.82 7.25
CA HIS A 4 -5.21 4.54 6.59
C HIS A 4 -5.08 4.67 5.05
N SER A 5 -4.92 5.90 4.55
CA SER A 5 -4.94 6.24 3.13
C SER A 5 -3.89 7.30 2.81
N ALA A 6 -3.54 7.41 1.53
CA ALA A 6 -2.91 8.61 1.01
C ALA A 6 -3.76 9.83 1.38
N LEU A 7 -3.11 10.88 1.88
CA LEU A 7 -3.75 12.14 2.25
C LEU A 7 -4.21 12.93 1.02
N THR A 8 -3.65 12.61 -0.14
CA THR A 8 -3.87 13.30 -1.42
C THR A 8 -4.49 12.38 -2.47
N THR A 9 -5.28 12.97 -3.37
CA THR A 9 -6.10 12.29 -4.39
C THR A 9 -5.28 11.46 -5.39
N HIS A 10 -4.00 11.79 -5.56
CA HIS A 10 -3.09 11.12 -6.49
C HIS A 10 -1.90 10.42 -5.79
N GLY A 11 -1.90 10.37 -4.45
CA GLY A 11 -0.85 9.73 -3.67
C GLY A 11 0.52 10.42 -3.74
N GLN A 12 0.57 11.64 -4.27
CA GLN A 12 1.77 12.50 -4.30
C GLN A 12 1.75 13.49 -3.13
N TYR A 13 2.92 13.94 -2.69
CA TYR A 13 3.03 14.87 -1.55
C TYR A 13 2.44 16.25 -1.86
N ASP A 14 2.47 16.66 -3.12
CA ASP A 14 1.99 17.95 -3.63
C ASP A 14 0.60 17.87 -4.27
N GLY A 15 -0.06 16.71 -4.18
CA GLY A 15 -1.39 16.51 -4.75
C GLY A 15 -2.49 17.15 -3.91
N ASP A 16 -3.65 17.36 -4.54
CA ASP A 16 -4.83 17.87 -3.85
C ASP A 16 -5.23 16.96 -2.70
N MET A 17 -5.56 17.56 -1.55
CA MET A 17 -6.03 16.83 -0.38
C MET A 17 -7.44 16.28 -0.63
N PHE A 18 -7.73 15.07 -0.16
CA PHE A 18 -9.11 14.59 -0.16
C PHE A 18 -10.00 15.49 0.71
N ASP A 19 -11.22 15.79 0.23
CA ASP A 19 -12.18 16.67 0.93
C ASP A 19 -12.44 16.24 2.38
N ILE A 20 -12.45 14.93 2.64
CA ILE A 20 -12.64 14.35 3.98
C ILE A 20 -11.56 14.76 5.00
N TYR A 21 -10.41 15.26 4.52
CA TYR A 21 -9.27 15.63 5.36
C TYR A 21 -9.07 17.15 5.50
N GLN A 22 -9.77 17.97 4.70
CA GLN A 22 -9.58 19.43 4.70
C GLN A 22 -9.84 20.09 6.06
N GLY A 23 -10.79 19.56 6.85
CA GLY A 23 -11.14 20.11 8.17
C GLY A 23 -10.18 19.75 9.31
N ILE A 24 -9.18 18.90 9.08
CA ILE A 24 -8.36 18.34 10.17
C ILE A 24 -7.50 19.39 10.85
N GLY A 25 -6.94 20.34 10.10
CA GLY A 25 -6.14 21.43 10.67
C GLY A 25 -6.95 22.30 11.63
N ASP A 26 -8.19 22.63 11.28
CA ASP A 26 -9.09 23.40 12.14
C ASP A 26 -9.49 22.61 13.38
N MET A 27 -9.80 21.32 13.22
CA MET A 27 -10.11 20.43 14.35
C MET A 27 -8.95 20.32 15.35
N LEU A 28 -7.70 20.33 14.88
CA LEU A 28 -6.51 20.35 15.73
C LEU A 28 -6.38 21.68 16.49
N LYS A 29 -6.57 22.82 15.81
CA LYS A 29 -6.50 24.16 16.42
C LYS A 29 -7.60 24.40 17.45
N GLU A 30 -8.80 23.89 17.19
CA GLU A 30 -9.95 23.95 18.10
C GLU A 30 -9.85 22.95 19.25
N GLY A 31 -8.88 22.02 19.20
CA GLY A 31 -8.68 20.99 20.22
C GLY A 31 -9.68 19.84 20.18
N SER A 32 -10.53 19.76 19.16
CA SER A 32 -11.43 18.61 18.95
C SER A 32 -10.67 17.37 18.47
N LEU A 33 -9.50 17.57 17.85
CA LEU A 33 -8.45 16.58 17.70
C LEU A 33 -7.19 17.04 18.45
N THR A 34 -6.48 16.09 19.05
CA THR A 34 -5.22 16.37 19.76
C THR A 34 -4.00 15.81 19.03
N GLY A 35 -4.20 15.19 17.87
CA GLY A 35 -3.12 14.64 17.08
C GLY A 35 -3.58 13.66 16.01
N VAL A 36 -2.62 13.28 15.18
CA VAL A 36 -2.81 12.40 14.03
C VAL A 36 -1.88 11.20 14.10
N ILE A 37 -2.35 10.07 13.57
CA ILE A 37 -1.60 8.82 13.51
C ILE A 37 -1.56 8.36 12.04
N SER A 38 -0.36 8.07 11.54
CA SER A 38 -0.11 7.55 10.20
C SER A 38 0.58 6.19 10.26
N SER A 39 0.63 5.46 9.13
CA SER A 39 1.19 4.09 9.10
C SER A 39 2.72 4.07 9.07
N THR A 40 3.33 5.14 8.55
CA THR A 40 4.78 5.28 8.38
C THR A 40 5.28 6.64 8.89
N ASN A 41 6.57 6.72 9.24
CA ASN A 41 7.19 7.99 9.64
C ASN A 41 7.03 9.08 8.57
N LYS A 42 7.23 8.72 7.29
CA LYS A 42 7.10 9.67 6.17
C LYS A 42 5.70 10.26 6.06
N GLU A 43 4.66 9.46 6.27
CA GLU A 43 3.28 9.95 6.26
C GLU A 43 2.95 10.78 7.51
N ALA A 44 3.55 10.46 8.66
CA ALA A 44 3.41 11.26 9.88
C ALA A 44 4.07 12.64 9.71
N ASP A 45 5.29 12.68 9.16
CA ASP A 45 6.01 13.92 8.84
C ASP A 45 5.21 14.75 7.83
N HIS A 46 4.62 14.09 6.82
CA HIS A 46 3.77 14.77 5.85
C HIS A 46 2.52 15.37 6.51
N ALA A 47 1.82 14.59 7.34
CA ALA A 47 0.62 15.06 8.03
C ALA A 47 0.92 16.21 9.01
N ALA A 48 2.08 16.16 9.69
CA ALA A 48 2.52 17.23 10.58
C ALA A 48 2.65 18.56 9.83
N ASN A 49 3.32 18.54 8.68
CA ASN A 49 3.49 19.72 7.84
C ASN A 49 2.17 20.19 7.20
N LEU A 50 1.34 19.25 6.72
CA LEU A 50 0.11 19.56 5.99
C LEU A 50 -0.96 20.17 6.89
N PHE A 51 -1.05 19.71 8.14
CA PHE A 51 -2.09 20.13 9.09
C PHE A 51 -1.57 21.07 10.19
N ASP A 52 -0.29 21.43 10.17
CA ASP A 52 0.37 22.21 11.24
C ASP A 52 0.17 21.56 12.62
N ALA A 53 0.42 20.25 12.70
CA ALA A 53 0.09 19.43 13.87
C ALA A 53 1.32 19.21 14.77
N ASP A 54 1.26 19.68 16.02
CA ASP A 54 2.29 19.43 17.05
C ASP A 54 2.43 17.94 17.44
N HIS A 55 1.38 17.16 17.17
CA HIS A 55 1.28 15.75 17.54
C HIS A 55 0.93 14.91 16.31
N SER A 56 1.96 14.37 15.66
CA SER A 56 1.83 13.45 14.54
C SER A 56 2.73 12.23 14.75
N TYR A 57 2.15 11.03 14.74
CA TYR A 57 2.86 9.81 15.12
C TYR A 57 2.74 8.73 14.05
N ALA A 58 3.81 7.97 13.84
CA ALA A 58 3.75 6.76 13.05
C ALA A 58 3.48 5.55 13.93
N ILE A 59 2.39 4.85 13.66
CA ILE A 59 2.07 3.57 14.26
C ILE A 59 1.84 2.57 13.14
N PRO A 60 2.81 1.66 12.87
CA PRO A 60 2.64 0.64 11.85
C PRO A 60 1.38 -0.19 12.09
N VAL A 61 0.59 -0.38 11.03
CA VAL A 61 -0.71 -1.07 11.07
C VAL A 61 -0.60 -2.57 11.37
N THR A 62 0.61 -3.12 11.24
CA THR A 62 0.89 -4.53 11.50
C THR A 62 2.30 -4.69 12.04
N PHE A 63 2.54 -5.81 12.69
CA PHE A 63 3.86 -6.21 13.16
C PHE A 63 4.09 -7.68 12.81
N VAL A 64 5.36 -8.02 12.59
CA VAL A 64 5.79 -9.40 12.45
C VAL A 64 6.33 -9.90 13.80
N LYS A 65 6.13 -11.20 14.08
CA LYS A 65 6.71 -11.82 15.29
C LYS A 65 8.24 -11.70 15.24
N LYS A 66 8.88 -11.45 16.38
CA LYS A 66 10.34 -11.26 16.46
C LYS A 66 11.16 -12.48 15.99
N ASN A 67 10.59 -13.68 16.07
CA ASN A 67 11.30 -14.93 15.82
C ASN A 67 10.88 -15.59 14.50
N ILE A 68 10.88 -14.83 13.41
CA ILE A 68 10.72 -15.42 12.06
C ILE A 68 12.08 -15.96 11.64
N THR A 69 12.16 -17.27 11.42
CA THR A 69 13.35 -17.91 10.85
C THR A 69 13.54 -17.45 9.40
N PRO A 70 14.63 -16.74 9.07
CA PRO A 70 14.87 -16.31 7.71
C PRO A 70 15.10 -17.51 6.79
N VAL A 71 14.47 -17.51 5.62
CA VAL A 71 14.76 -18.49 4.57
C VAL A 71 16.00 -18.05 3.81
N ALA A 72 17.03 -18.91 3.80
CA ALA A 72 18.27 -18.69 3.09
C ALA A 72 17.99 -18.38 1.61
N PHE A 73 18.72 -17.42 1.04
CA PHE A 73 18.46 -17.01 -0.35
C PHE A 73 18.69 -18.16 -1.33
N ASN A 74 19.75 -18.95 -1.11
CA ASN A 74 20.13 -20.07 -1.97
C ASN A 74 19.13 -21.25 -1.93
N SER A 75 18.23 -21.30 -0.93
CA SER A 75 17.18 -22.31 -0.88
C SER A 75 15.88 -21.87 -1.57
N ARG A 76 15.83 -20.66 -2.14
CA ARG A 76 14.67 -20.16 -2.88
C ARG A 76 14.68 -20.70 -4.31
N LYS A 77 13.50 -20.92 -4.88
CA LYS A 77 13.36 -21.32 -6.28
C LYS A 77 13.84 -20.16 -7.19
N PRO A 78 14.84 -20.38 -8.06
CA PRO A 78 15.27 -19.37 -9.03
C PRO A 78 14.12 -18.95 -9.97
N TYR A 79 14.17 -17.71 -10.45
CA TYR A 79 13.21 -17.14 -11.41
C TYR A 79 11.74 -17.19 -10.96
N SER A 80 11.48 -17.31 -9.66
CA SER A 80 10.14 -17.33 -9.09
C SER A 80 9.74 -15.92 -8.63
N LEU A 81 8.77 -15.32 -9.31
CA LEU A 81 8.12 -14.07 -8.92
C LEU A 81 6.79 -14.37 -8.21
N ILE A 82 6.48 -13.58 -7.19
CA ILE A 82 5.19 -13.63 -6.50
C ILE A 82 4.57 -12.23 -6.43
N ALA A 83 3.25 -12.16 -6.59
CA ALA A 83 2.46 -10.98 -6.35
C ALA A 83 1.34 -11.32 -5.36
N VAL A 84 1.30 -10.62 -4.22
CA VAL A 84 0.31 -10.82 -3.16
C VAL A 84 -0.52 -9.55 -3.03
N ALA A 85 -1.71 -9.52 -3.61
CA ALA A 85 -2.56 -8.34 -3.67
C ALA A 85 -4.02 -8.70 -4.00
N ARG A 86 -4.96 -7.82 -3.63
CA ARG A 86 -6.32 -7.87 -4.21
C ARG A 86 -6.26 -7.62 -5.71
N LEU A 87 -7.11 -8.32 -6.47
CA LEU A 87 -7.27 -8.06 -7.90
C LEU A 87 -8.22 -6.89 -8.07
N ASP A 88 -7.64 -5.68 -8.05
CA ASP A 88 -8.31 -4.43 -8.33
C ASP A 88 -7.51 -3.58 -9.34
N ALA A 89 -8.19 -2.65 -10.01
CA ALA A 89 -7.56 -1.80 -11.04
C ALA A 89 -6.48 -0.86 -10.47
N VAL A 90 -6.59 -0.46 -9.20
CA VAL A 90 -5.64 0.44 -8.53
C VAL A 90 -4.28 -0.27 -8.34
N LYS A 91 -4.27 -1.58 -8.14
CA LYS A 91 -3.03 -2.37 -8.03
C LYS A 91 -2.28 -2.55 -9.35
N ARG A 92 -2.91 -2.28 -10.50
CA ARG A 92 -2.28 -2.34 -11.83
C ARG A 92 -1.50 -3.64 -12.08
N LEU A 93 -2.09 -4.77 -11.68
CA LEU A 93 -1.47 -6.10 -11.83
C LEU A 93 -1.21 -6.47 -13.30
N ASP A 94 -1.92 -5.83 -14.23
CA ASP A 94 -1.67 -5.92 -15.67
C ASP A 94 -0.26 -5.46 -16.06
N HIS A 95 0.32 -4.47 -15.37
CA HIS A 95 1.71 -4.06 -15.57
C HIS A 95 2.69 -5.15 -15.14
N VAL A 96 2.42 -5.80 -14.02
CA VAL A 96 3.23 -6.89 -13.48
C VAL A 96 3.22 -8.08 -14.46
N ILE A 97 2.04 -8.43 -14.99
CA ILE A 97 1.90 -9.50 -16.00
C ILE A 97 2.70 -9.15 -17.26
N ARG A 98 2.52 -7.94 -17.81
CA ARG A 98 3.24 -7.50 -19.01
C ARG A 98 4.75 -7.50 -18.83
N ALA A 99 5.24 -7.11 -17.66
CA ALA A 99 6.66 -7.17 -17.33
C ALA A 99 7.17 -8.62 -17.28
N ALA A 100 6.41 -9.53 -16.66
CA ALA A 100 6.78 -10.94 -16.61
C ALA A 100 6.78 -11.60 -18.00
N VAL A 101 5.82 -11.29 -18.88
CA VAL A 101 5.80 -11.78 -20.27
C VAL A 101 7.07 -11.36 -21.02
N LYS A 102 7.45 -10.08 -20.93
CA LYS A 102 8.69 -9.59 -21.57
C LYS A 102 9.94 -10.27 -21.01
N LEU A 103 10.00 -10.50 -19.69
CA LEU A 103 11.13 -11.18 -19.07
C LEU A 103 11.18 -12.66 -19.43
N HIS A 104 10.04 -13.29 -19.62
CA HIS A 104 9.94 -14.72 -19.97
C HIS A 104 10.55 -15.03 -21.33
N GLU A 105 10.56 -14.06 -22.28
CA GLU A 105 11.26 -14.18 -23.56
C GLU A 105 12.77 -14.46 -23.38
N LYS A 106 13.37 -13.89 -22.32
CA LYS A 106 14.80 -14.06 -21.99
C LYS A 106 15.03 -15.16 -20.95
N TYR A 107 14.09 -15.38 -20.06
CA TYR A 107 14.15 -16.35 -18.96
C TYR A 107 12.93 -17.28 -19.03
N PRO A 108 12.93 -18.32 -19.89
CA PRO A 108 11.77 -19.20 -20.11
C PRO A 108 11.34 -20.01 -18.88
N GLU A 109 12.21 -20.11 -17.89
CA GLU A 109 11.98 -20.76 -16.59
C GLU A 109 11.35 -19.83 -15.55
N LEU A 110 11.14 -18.55 -15.89
CA LEU A 110 10.48 -17.58 -15.03
C LEU A 110 9.02 -17.94 -14.81
N THR A 111 8.61 -17.99 -13.54
CA THR A 111 7.23 -18.19 -13.13
C THR A 111 6.74 -16.98 -12.35
N LEU A 112 5.49 -16.55 -12.60
CA LEU A 112 4.80 -15.54 -11.81
C LEU A 112 3.57 -16.17 -11.15
N THR A 113 3.51 -16.13 -9.82
CA THR A 113 2.36 -16.64 -9.05
C THR A 113 1.62 -15.49 -8.39
N PHE A 114 0.31 -15.44 -8.57
CA PHE A 114 -0.58 -14.48 -7.92
C PHE A 114 -1.28 -15.14 -6.72
N TYR A 115 -1.21 -14.47 -5.57
CA TYR A 115 -2.03 -14.78 -4.41
C TYR A 115 -2.93 -13.58 -4.11
N GLY A 116 -4.24 -13.80 -4.10
CA GLY A 116 -5.20 -12.73 -3.94
C GLY A 116 -6.62 -13.20 -4.17
N HIS A 117 -7.55 -12.28 -3.99
CA HIS A 117 -8.94 -12.44 -4.37
C HIS A 117 -9.39 -11.18 -5.11
N GLY A 118 -10.36 -11.32 -5.99
CA GLY A 118 -11.07 -10.20 -6.60
C GLY A 118 -11.97 -9.48 -5.60
N ASP A 119 -12.39 -8.29 -5.97
CA ASP A 119 -13.55 -7.65 -5.34
C ASP A 119 -14.87 -8.31 -5.81
N ALA A 120 -15.99 -7.79 -5.33
CA ALA A 120 -17.32 -8.34 -5.66
C ALA A 120 -17.64 -8.30 -7.17
N GLU A 121 -16.98 -7.44 -7.95
CA GLU A 121 -17.18 -7.33 -9.39
C GLU A 121 -16.23 -8.23 -10.20
N THR A 122 -15.00 -8.40 -9.70
CA THR A 122 -13.90 -9.08 -10.38
C THR A 122 -13.90 -10.57 -10.08
N GLU A 123 -14.20 -10.97 -8.85
CA GLU A 123 -14.21 -12.36 -8.40
C GLU A 123 -15.15 -13.27 -9.23
N PRO A 124 -16.39 -12.86 -9.60
CA PRO A 124 -17.25 -13.69 -10.45
C PRO A 124 -16.67 -13.92 -11.86
N LYS A 125 -15.96 -12.93 -12.41
CA LYS A 125 -15.36 -13.01 -13.76
C LYS A 125 -14.16 -13.96 -13.77
N LEU A 126 -13.42 -14.04 -12.65
CA LEU A 126 -12.29 -14.96 -12.50
C LEU A 126 -12.72 -16.42 -12.39
N LYS A 127 -13.90 -16.71 -11.84
CA LYS A 127 -14.42 -18.08 -11.69
C LYS A 127 -15.14 -18.62 -12.93
N ALA A 128 -15.46 -17.74 -13.88
CA ALA A 128 -16.21 -18.06 -15.08
C ALA A 128 -15.32 -18.47 -16.28
N GLY A 129 -14.00 -18.29 -16.18
CA GLY A 129 -13.01 -18.71 -17.18
C GLY A 129 -12.19 -19.89 -16.70
#